data_AF-A0A560F0Q6-F1
#
_entry.id   AF-A0A560F0Q6-F1
#
_cell.length_a   1.000
_cell.length_b   1.000
_cell.length_c   1.000
_cell.angle_alpha   90.00
_cell.angle_beta   90.00
_cell.angle_gamma   90.00
#
_symmetry.space_group_name_H-M   'P 1'
#
loop_
_entity.id
_entity.type
_entity.pdbx_description
1 polymer ?
#
loop_
_entity_poly.entity_id
_entity_poly.type
_entity_poly.pdbx_seq_one_letter_code
_entity_poly.pdbx_strand_id
1 'polypeptide(L)' 'MPPFTPESGAAAALLTPGAYVVHAGQPDWGLGQVQSAVGMRVTVNFPHAGKQLIDASVVPLRVVEPEDWMP' A
#
# COMPACT_ATOMS: atom_id res chain seq x y z
N MET A 1 27.89 -0.42 -7.51
CA MET A 1 26.90 -0.01 -8.52
C MET A 1 26.67 -1.15 -9.49
N PRO A 2 25.57 -1.91 -9.35
CA PRO A 2 24.86 -2.55 -10.45
C PRO A 2 23.75 -1.61 -10.98
N PRO A 3 23.19 -1.90 -12.17
CA PRO A 3 22.58 -0.91 -13.04
C PRO A 3 21.15 -0.55 -12.63
N PHE A 4 20.80 0.69 -12.94
CA PHE A 4 19.43 1.18 -13.03
C PHE A 4 18.63 0.23 -13.94
N THR A 5 17.67 -0.51 -13.40
CA THR A 5 16.62 -1.15 -14.19
C THR A 5 15.39 -0.24 -14.12
N PRO A 6 15.09 0.55 -15.16
CA PRO A 6 13.87 1.35 -15.20
C PRO A 6 12.70 0.46 -15.66
N GLU A 7 12.15 -0.38 -14.78
CA GLU A 7 10.93 -1.17 -15.10
C GLU A 7 9.89 -1.27 -13.98
N SER A 8 9.96 -0.49 -12.90
CA SER A 8 8.77 -0.30 -12.05
C SER A 8 7.81 0.66 -12.76
N GLY A 9 7.34 0.23 -13.94
CA GLY A 9 6.12 0.74 -14.52
C GLY A 9 5.05 0.61 -13.45
N ALA A 10 4.14 1.57 -13.42
CA ALA A 10 2.93 1.52 -12.63
C ALA A 10 2.21 0.18 -12.90
N ALA A 11 2.63 -0.88 -12.21
CA ALA A 11 1.97 -2.15 -12.18
C ALA A 11 0.68 -1.78 -11.50
N ALA A 12 -0.39 -1.59 -12.29
CA ALA A 12 -1.68 -1.12 -11.83
C ALA A 12 -1.97 -1.77 -10.49
N ALA A 13 -1.73 -1.02 -9.42
CA ALA A 13 -1.32 -1.67 -8.20
C ALA A 13 -2.60 -2.09 -7.51
N LEU A 14 -2.97 -3.33 -7.80
CA LEU A 14 -4.13 -3.95 -7.21
C LEU A 14 -3.83 -4.04 -5.72
N LEU A 15 -4.85 -3.80 -4.90
CA LEU A 15 -4.76 -3.99 -3.46
C LEU A 15 -4.63 -5.48 -3.19
N THR A 16 -3.46 -6.06 -3.40
CA THR A 16 -3.18 -7.48 -3.24
C THR A 16 -2.31 -7.71 -2.01
N PRO A 17 -2.40 -8.90 -1.39
CA PRO A 17 -1.49 -9.28 -0.30
C PRO A 17 -0.02 -9.00 -0.66
N GLY A 18 0.71 -8.32 0.22
CA GLY A 18 2.10 -7.91 0.02
C GLY A 18 2.29 -6.49 -0.54
N ALA A 19 1.26 -5.87 -1.12
CA ALA A 19 1.34 -4.49 -1.60
C ALA A 19 1.45 -3.50 -0.44
N TYR A 20 2.13 -2.38 -0.65
CA TYR A 20 2.22 -1.29 0.33
C TYR A 20 1.28 -0.15 -0.04
N VAL A 21 0.57 0.39 0.93
CA VAL A 21 -0.45 1.42 0.74
C VAL A 21 -0.32 2.50 1.79
N VAL A 22 -0.67 3.71 1.40
CA VAL A 22 -0.85 4.83 2.33
C VAL A 22 -2.31 5.25 2.34
N HIS A 23 -2.80 5.55 3.54
CA HIS A 23 -4.16 6.02 3.73
C HIS A 23 -4.25 7.52 3.43
N ALA A 24 -4.97 7.90 2.36
CA ALA A 24 -5.04 9.31 1.93
C ALA A 24 -5.61 10.25 3.02
N GLY A 25 -6.59 9.78 3.79
CA GLY A 25 -7.17 10.53 4.92
C GLY A 25 -6.45 10.43 6.26
N GLN A 26 -5.39 9.61 6.38
CA GLN A 26 -4.68 9.33 7.63
C GLN A 26 -3.20 9.06 7.34
N PRO A 27 -2.46 10.07 6.85
CA PRO A 27 -1.04 9.90 6.53
C PRO A 27 -0.19 9.55 7.78
N ASP A 28 -0.66 9.90 8.97
CA ASP A 28 0.00 9.60 10.26
C ASP A 28 0.07 8.09 10.56
N TRP A 29 -0.79 7.28 9.94
CA TRP A 29 -0.73 5.82 10.10
C TRP A 29 0.53 5.20 9.49
N GLY A 30 1.19 5.94 8.59
CA GLY A 30 2.40 5.54 7.90
C GLY A 30 2.15 4.57 6.75
N LEU A 31 3.24 3.92 6.32
CA LEU A 31 3.23 2.93 5.24
C LEU A 31 2.58 1.63 5.73
N GLY A 32 1.37 1.35 5.26
CA GLY A 32 0.64 0.13 5.58
C GLY A 32 0.95 -0.99 4.59
N GLN A 33 1.01 -2.23 5.06
CA GLN A 33 1.16 -3.40 4.18
C GLN A 33 -0.16 -4.17 4.09
N VAL A 34 -0.62 -4.44 2.86
CA VAL A 34 -1.81 -5.25 2.61
C VAL A 34 -1.53 -6.70 3.02
N GLN A 35 -2.27 -7.21 4.00
CA GLN A 35 -2.21 -8.60 4.43
C GLN A 35 -3.18 -9.48 3.64
N SER A 36 -4.35 -8.94 3.29
CA SER A 36 -5.35 -9.65 2.50
C SER A 36 -6.27 -8.68 1.78
N ALA A 37 -6.86 -9.11 0.68
CA ALA A 37 -7.89 -8.35 -0.02
C ALA A 37 -8.96 -9.27 -0.57
N VAL A 38 -10.21 -8.98 -0.22
CA VAL A 38 -11.39 -9.74 -0.64
C VAL A 38 -12.38 -8.77 -1.25
N GLY A 39 -12.41 -8.74 -2.58
CA GLY A 39 -13.14 -7.72 -3.31
C GLY A 39 -12.58 -6.34 -2.96
N MET A 40 -13.44 -5.48 -2.41
CA MET A 40 -13.12 -4.08 -2.10
C MET A 40 -12.71 -3.92 -0.63
N ARG A 41 -12.78 -4.98 0.17
CA ARG A 41 -12.34 -4.97 1.57
C ARG A 41 -10.91 -5.47 1.65
N VAL A 42 -10.04 -4.61 2.17
CA VAL A 42 -8.60 -4.81 2.18
C VAL A 42 -8.10 -4.69 3.60
N THR A 43 -7.48 -5.74 4.10
CA THR A 43 -6.85 -5.73 5.42
C THR A 43 -5.43 -5.23 5.26
N VAL A 44 -5.13 -4.11 5.91
CA VAL A 44 -3.82 -3.46 5.87
C VAL A 44 -3.27 -3.39 7.27
N ASN A 45 -2.01 -3.79 7.47
CA ASN A 45 -1.31 -3.58 8.73
C ASN A 45 -0.50 -2.29 8.65
N PHE A 46 -0.91 -1.29 9.41
CA PHE A 46 -0.22 -0.01 9.55
C PHE A 46 0.67 0.00 10.81
N PRO A 47 1.85 0.63 10.77
CA PRO A 47 2.74 0.69 11.93
C PRO A 47 2.16 1.47 13.11
N HIS A 48 1.42 2.56 12.87
CA HIS A 48 0.89 3.41 13.94
C HIS A 48 -0.58 3.12 14.31
N ALA A 49 -1.33 2.44 13.45
CA ALA A 49 -2.74 2.10 13.67
C ALA A 49 -3.02 0.60 13.81
N GLY A 50 -1.99 -0.24 13.63
CA GLY A 50 -2.12 -1.69 13.62
C GLY A 50 -2.89 -2.21 12.40
N LYS A 51 -3.48 -3.41 12.55
CA LYS A 51 -4.24 -4.06 11.49
C LYS A 51 -5.62 -3.41 11.34
N GLN A 52 -5.86 -2.77 10.20
CA GLN A 52 -7.14 -2.20 9.84
C GLN A 52 -7.76 -2.81 8.60
N LEU A 53 -9.08 -3.01 8.66
CA LEU A 53 -9.88 -3.39 7.51
C LEU A 53 -10.40 -2.14 6.84
N ILE A 54 -9.99 -1.92 5.59
CA ILE A 54 -10.31 -0.73 4.82
C ILE A 54 -11.21 -1.12 3.66
N ASP A 55 -12.28 -0.38 3.49
CA ASP A 55 -13.17 -0.50 2.34
C ASP A 55 -12.70 0.44 1.24
N ALA A 56 -12.04 -0.11 0.22
CA ALA A 56 -11.48 0.62 -0.90
C ALA A 56 -12.54 1.24 -1.82
N SER A 57 -13.83 0.89 -1.67
CA SER A 57 -14.93 1.59 -2.36
C SER A 57 -15.27 2.93 -1.74
N VAL A 58 -14.96 3.11 -0.45
CA VAL A 58 -15.27 4.34 0.31
C VAL A 58 -14.00 5.14 0.55
N VAL A 59 -12.90 4.46 0.87
CA VAL A 59 -11.63 5.06 1.25
C VAL A 59 -10.59 4.79 0.17
N PRO A 60 -10.13 5.82 -0.56
CA PRO A 60 -9.08 5.64 -1.56
C PRO A 60 -7.75 5.33 -0.85
N LEU A 61 -7.21 4.16 -1.14
CA LEU A 61 -5.85 3.78 -0.77
C LEU A 61 -4.92 4.09 -1.94
N ARG A 62 -3.82 4.80 -1.64
CA ARG A 62 -2.77 5.00 -2.63
C ARG A 62 -1.74 3.90 -2.43
N VAL A 63 -1.59 3.03 -3.43
CA VAL A 63 -0.47 2.09 -3.44
C VAL A 63 0.81 2.85 -3.71
N VAL A 64 1.84 2.51 -2.96
CA VAL A 64 3.18 3.07 -3.06
C VAL A 64 4.17 1.91 -3.08
N GLU A 65 5.32 2.12 -3.70
CA GLU A 65 6.38 1.15 -3.67
C GLU A 65 7.21 1.34 -2.39
N PRO A 66 7.59 0.27 -1.69
CA PRO A 66 8.39 0.40 -0.47
C PRO A 66 9.78 1.00 -0.76
N GLU A 67 10.30 0.80 -1.97
CA GLU A 67 11.56 1.40 -2.45
C GLU A 67 11.45 2.92 -2.71
N ASP A 68 10.28 3.43 -3.10
CA ASP A 68 10.03 4.87 -3.23
C ASP A 68 9.99 5.55 -1.83
N TRP A 69 9.61 4.79 -0.81
CA TRP A 69 9.53 5.26 0.58
C TRP A 69 10.85 5.12 1.36
N MET A 70 11.83 4.37 0.84
CA MET A 70 13.14 4.17 1.48
C MET A 70 14.24 4.81 0.62
N PRO A 71 14.75 6.00 0.97
CA PRO A 71 15.91 6.59 0.29
C PRO A 71 17.21 5.83 0.58
#